data_AF-A0A9P6A5W7-F1
#
_entry.id   AF-A0A9P6A5W7-F1
#
_cell.length_a   1.000
_cell.length_b   1.000
_cell.length_c   1.000
_cell.angle_alpha   90.00
_cell.angle_beta   90.00
_cell.angle_gamma   90.00
#
_symmetry.space_group_name_H-M   'P 1'
#
loop_
_entity.id
_entity.type
_entity.pdbx_description
1 polymer ?
#
loop_
_entity_poly.entity_id
_entity_poly.type
_entity_poly.pdbx_seq_one_letter_code
_entity_poly.pdbx_strand_id
1 'polypeptide(L)'
;MLIPATVEKKMPPEVYGMICSYACRDRGYTGRSLSAVSKYTRDISAPYKFQSISLINLFEILSFTSVLQQTPQDVRRVRYLFLSDSPLSDDPRWDDHGIEDSAYVRRKTGASKAVTDILGLIAPTVEIIHGLFLRPHTFCLLPSSLDFPALTELALYHHYRSKPDEGTVYPTLRDLRLVSCASLHKADFKWITQLAPGLTHLYISAAHPYYDMLFQDFARTVEKVLSEGLLPKGVQLMVELPDLEECDINDEHRAYIGQLQQLATKFSRMSLVESPADIATSEDAEQQWVKSVNR
;
A
#
# COMPACT_ATOMS: atom_id res chain seq x y z
N MET A 1 10.48 -24.36 -17.82
CA MET A 1 10.32 -24.44 -19.28
C MET A 1 11.46 -23.63 -19.90
N LEU A 2 12.49 -24.29 -20.44
CA LEU A 2 13.64 -23.60 -21.05
C LEU A 2 13.26 -23.23 -22.49
N ILE A 3 13.17 -21.94 -22.79
CA ILE A 3 13.05 -21.46 -24.17
C ILE A 3 14.38 -21.82 -24.88
N PRO A 4 14.36 -22.56 -26.00
CA PRO A 4 15.60 -22.93 -26.69
C PRO A 4 16.32 -21.66 -27.19
N ALA A 5 17.66 -21.65 -27.05
CA ALA A 5 18.56 -20.53 -27.37
C ALA A 5 18.45 -19.96 -28.80
N THR A 6 17.68 -20.62 -29.68
CA THR A 6 17.40 -20.19 -31.05
C THR A 6 16.25 -19.17 -31.16
N VAL A 7 15.40 -19.02 -30.13
CA VAL A 7 14.29 -18.05 -30.13
C VAL A 7 14.77 -16.64 -29.73
N GLU A 8 15.74 -16.52 -28.81
CA GLU A 8 16.27 -15.22 -28.35
C GLU A 8 16.83 -14.37 -29.51
N LYS A 9 17.38 -14.98 -30.56
CA LYS A 9 17.92 -14.26 -31.74
C LYS A 9 16.89 -13.84 -32.80
N LYS A 10 15.62 -14.24 -32.67
CA LYS A 10 14.59 -13.96 -33.70
C LYS A 10 13.53 -12.97 -33.27
N MET A 11 13.46 -12.61 -31.98
CA MET A 11 12.44 -11.70 -31.47
C MET A 11 12.99 -10.26 -31.40
N PRO A 12 12.31 -9.28 -32.02
CA PRO A 12 12.69 -7.87 -31.92
C PRO A 12 12.74 -7.39 -30.46
N PRO A 13 13.70 -6.54 -30.08
CA PRO A 13 13.84 -6.04 -28.72
C PRO A 13 12.58 -5.35 -28.18
N GLU A 14 11.79 -4.73 -29.03
CA GLU A 14 10.55 -4.04 -28.66
C GLU A 14 9.49 -5.01 -28.17
N VAL A 15 9.30 -6.12 -28.90
CA VAL A 15 8.35 -7.19 -28.53
C VAL A 15 8.80 -7.85 -27.24
N TYR A 16 10.10 -8.11 -27.10
CA TYR A 16 10.64 -8.68 -25.87
C TYR A 16 10.48 -7.71 -24.69
N GLY A 17 10.74 -6.41 -24.90
CA GLY A 17 10.50 -5.38 -23.90
C GLY A 17 9.04 -5.33 -23.45
N MET A 18 8.08 -5.45 -24.37
CA MET A 18 6.66 -5.57 -24.01
C MET A 18 6.41 -6.79 -23.13
N ILE A 19 6.94 -7.97 -23.49
CA ILE A 19 6.81 -9.18 -22.67
C ILE A 19 7.39 -8.94 -21.26
N CYS A 20 8.58 -8.35 -21.15
CA CYS A 20 9.19 -7.99 -19.87
C CYS A 20 8.30 -7.03 -19.07
N SER A 21 7.68 -6.04 -19.71
CA SER A 21 6.80 -5.07 -19.04
C SER A 21 5.54 -5.71 -18.42
N TYR A 22 5.05 -6.80 -19.00
CA TYR A 22 3.92 -7.57 -18.44
C TYR A 22 4.39 -8.60 -17.42
N ALA A 23 5.54 -9.25 -17.67
CA ALA A 23 6.06 -10.30 -16.80
C ALA A 23 6.62 -9.75 -15.48
N CYS A 24 7.22 -8.55 -15.48
CA CYS A 24 7.80 -7.91 -14.30
C CYS A 24 6.76 -7.15 -13.44
N ARG A 25 5.57 -7.73 -13.27
CA ARG A 25 4.49 -7.24 -12.40
C ARG A 25 4.33 -8.04 -11.10
N ASP A 26 5.32 -8.90 -10.82
CA ASP A 26 5.36 -9.72 -9.62
C ASP A 26 6.10 -9.02 -8.46
N ARG A 27 6.60 -9.77 -7.50
CA ARG A 27 7.33 -9.28 -6.32
C ARG A 27 8.80 -8.92 -6.61
N GLY A 28 9.17 -8.74 -7.87
CA GLY A 28 10.54 -8.47 -8.33
C GLY A 28 11.35 -9.73 -8.68
N TYR A 29 10.75 -10.92 -8.60
CA TYR A 29 11.41 -12.20 -8.91
C TYR A 29 11.67 -12.35 -10.40
N THR A 30 10.72 -11.98 -11.24
CA THR A 30 10.83 -12.12 -12.69
C THR A 30 11.92 -11.21 -13.25
N GLY A 31 11.98 -9.95 -12.83
CA GLY A 31 13.03 -9.01 -13.26
C GLY A 31 14.45 -9.51 -12.92
N ARG A 32 14.62 -10.08 -11.72
CA ARG A 32 15.88 -10.73 -11.31
C ARG A 32 16.19 -11.96 -12.15
N SER A 33 15.20 -12.81 -12.39
CA SER A 33 15.37 -14.06 -13.14
C SER A 33 15.76 -13.77 -14.59
N LEU A 34 15.09 -12.83 -15.25
CA LEU A 34 15.42 -12.39 -16.61
C LEU A 34 16.85 -11.85 -16.71
N SER A 35 17.29 -11.07 -15.71
CA SER A 35 18.67 -10.56 -15.65
C SER A 35 19.75 -11.66 -15.59
N ALA A 36 19.39 -12.88 -15.21
CA ALA A 36 20.30 -14.02 -15.08
C ALA A 36 20.32 -14.94 -16.32
N VAL A 37 19.38 -14.80 -17.26
CA VAL A 37 19.24 -15.72 -18.42
C VAL A 37 20.40 -15.57 -19.41
N SER A 38 20.57 -14.37 -19.97
CA SER A 38 21.58 -14.07 -21.00
C SER A 38 21.93 -12.58 -20.98
N LYS A 39 23.01 -12.17 -21.66
CA LYS A 39 23.36 -10.74 -21.80
C LYS A 39 22.25 -9.97 -22.52
N TYR A 40 21.74 -10.51 -23.62
CA TYR A 40 20.65 -9.91 -24.40
C TYR A 40 19.38 -9.73 -23.57
N THR A 41 18.95 -10.78 -22.85
CA THR A 41 17.77 -10.71 -21.98
C THR A 41 17.98 -9.73 -20.83
N ARG A 42 19.18 -9.68 -20.23
CA ARG A 42 19.53 -8.69 -19.21
C ARG A 42 19.41 -7.26 -19.72
N ASP A 43 19.96 -6.98 -20.89
CA ASP A 43 19.97 -5.62 -21.46
C ASP A 43 18.55 -5.16 -21.80
N ILE A 44 17.72 -6.04 -22.37
CA ILE A 44 16.32 -5.73 -22.71
C ILE A 44 15.44 -5.60 -21.46
N SER A 45 15.63 -6.47 -20.46
CA SER A 45 14.82 -6.47 -19.24
C SER A 45 15.23 -5.41 -18.23
N ALA A 46 16.41 -4.78 -18.38
CA ALA A 46 16.94 -3.79 -17.45
C ALA A 46 15.94 -2.68 -17.06
N PRO A 47 15.16 -2.07 -17.98
CA PRO A 47 14.19 -1.03 -17.64
C PRO A 47 13.01 -1.53 -16.79
N TYR A 48 12.73 -2.84 -16.81
CA TYR A 48 11.60 -3.48 -16.15
C TYR A 48 12.01 -4.23 -14.88
N LYS A 49 13.32 -4.35 -14.62
CA LYS A 49 13.88 -5.14 -13.52
C LYS A 49 13.32 -4.76 -12.15
N PHE A 50 13.10 -3.46 -11.93
CA PHE A 50 12.60 -2.90 -10.67
C PHE A 50 11.15 -2.43 -10.76
N GLN A 51 10.43 -2.77 -11.83
CA GLN A 51 9.10 -2.24 -12.10
C GLN A 51 8.13 -2.49 -10.94
N SER A 52 8.18 -3.67 -10.34
CA SER A 52 7.33 -4.09 -9.25
C SER A 52 8.19 -4.69 -8.14
N ILE A 53 8.11 -4.12 -6.93
CA ILE A 53 8.96 -4.48 -5.81
C ILE A 53 8.12 -4.62 -4.55
N SER A 54 8.31 -5.75 -3.87
CA SER A 54 7.75 -6.01 -2.54
C SER A 54 8.89 -6.14 -1.53
N LEU A 55 8.77 -5.43 -0.41
CA LEU A 55 9.71 -5.44 0.69
C LEU A 55 8.93 -5.74 1.98
N ILE A 56 9.07 -6.96 2.50
CA ILE A 56 8.25 -7.48 3.60
C ILE A 56 8.80 -7.09 4.97
N ASN A 57 10.11 -6.94 5.07
CA ASN A 57 10.80 -6.73 6.34
C ASN A 57 11.87 -5.65 6.24
N LEU A 58 12.40 -5.28 7.41
CA LEU A 58 13.40 -4.24 7.52
C LEU A 58 14.70 -4.54 6.77
N PHE A 59 15.15 -5.80 6.74
CA PHE A 59 16.39 -6.15 6.06
C PHE A 59 16.26 -5.96 4.55
N GLU A 60 15.11 -6.30 3.98
CA GLU A 60 14.80 -6.05 2.57
C GLU A 60 14.74 -4.56 2.27
N ILE A 61 14.08 -3.76 3.11
CA ILE A 61 14.02 -2.30 2.97
C ILE A 61 15.43 -1.69 2.95
N LEU A 62 16.28 -2.04 3.91
CA LEU A 62 17.66 -1.53 4.00
C LEU A 62 18.52 -1.99 2.81
N SER A 63 18.40 -3.26 2.44
CA SER A 63 19.17 -3.85 1.33
C SER A 63 18.77 -3.22 -0.01
N PHE A 64 17.47 -3.07 -0.24
CA PHE A 64 16.92 -2.48 -1.45
C PHE A 64 17.27 -0.99 -1.56
N THR A 65 17.27 -0.25 -0.44
CA THR A 65 17.74 1.14 -0.42
C THR A 65 19.17 1.24 -0.94
N SER A 66 20.06 0.36 -0.48
CA SER A 66 21.46 0.32 -0.92
C SER A 66 21.57 0.00 -2.42
N VAL A 67 20.74 -0.93 -2.92
CA VAL A 67 20.67 -1.27 -4.35
C VAL A 67 20.20 -0.08 -5.18
N LEU A 68 19.11 0.60 -4.77
CA LEU A 68 18.59 1.76 -5.51
C LEU A 68 19.60 2.91 -5.56
N GLN A 69 20.29 3.22 -4.45
CA GLN A 69 21.29 4.26 -4.40
C GLN A 69 22.44 4.04 -5.40
N GLN A 70 22.83 2.78 -5.63
CA GLN A 70 23.90 2.40 -6.57
C GLN A 70 23.41 2.21 -8.02
N THR A 71 22.11 2.04 -8.21
CA THR A 71 21.51 1.86 -9.53
C THR A 71 21.49 3.19 -10.28
N PRO A 72 21.78 3.29 -11.59
CA PRO A 72 21.64 4.54 -12.35
C PRO A 72 20.18 5.03 -12.47
N GLN A 73 19.96 6.35 -12.48
CA GLN A 73 18.61 6.95 -12.42
C GLN A 73 17.67 6.49 -13.54
N ASP A 74 18.19 6.30 -14.75
CA ASP A 74 17.44 5.89 -15.94
C ASP A 74 16.80 4.49 -15.82
N VAL A 75 17.37 3.64 -14.96
CA VAL A 75 16.91 2.27 -14.69
C VAL A 75 16.32 2.08 -13.28
N ARG A 76 16.21 3.13 -12.45
CA ARG A 76 15.52 3.11 -11.12
C ARG A 76 13.99 3.20 -11.26
N ARG A 77 13.40 2.47 -12.20
CA ARG A 77 11.96 2.59 -12.50
C ARG A 77 11.16 1.63 -11.64
N VAL A 78 10.70 2.11 -10.49
CA VAL A 78 9.71 1.42 -9.66
C VAL A 78 8.35 2.05 -9.90
N ARG A 79 7.41 1.27 -10.42
CA ARG A 79 6.01 1.68 -10.65
C ARG A 79 5.09 1.18 -9.54
N TYR A 80 5.41 0.01 -9.00
CA TYR A 80 4.59 -0.64 -7.99
C TYR A 80 5.46 -0.99 -6.79
N LEU A 81 5.09 -0.48 -5.61
CA LEU A 81 5.83 -0.70 -4.38
C LEU A 81 4.89 -1.26 -3.31
N PHE A 82 5.29 -2.37 -2.71
CA PHE A 82 4.76 -2.85 -1.44
C PHE A 82 5.81 -2.74 -0.34
N LEU A 83 5.42 -2.20 0.81
CA LEU A 83 6.24 -2.09 2.01
C LEU A 83 5.54 -2.75 3.18
N SER A 84 6.26 -3.55 3.95
CA SER A 84 5.83 -4.01 5.27
C SER A 84 6.96 -3.96 6.28
N ASP A 85 6.60 -3.80 7.55
CA ASP A 85 7.51 -3.95 8.69
C ASP A 85 7.33 -5.30 9.40
N SER A 86 6.67 -6.25 8.75
CA SER A 86 6.39 -7.58 9.29
C SER A 86 7.66 -8.24 9.83
N PRO A 87 7.59 -8.91 11.00
CA PRO A 87 8.66 -9.79 11.43
C PRO A 87 9.01 -10.80 10.35
N LEU A 88 10.28 -11.19 10.32
CA LEU A 88 10.62 -12.50 9.78
C LEU A 88 9.97 -13.52 10.72
N SER A 89 9.12 -14.40 10.18
CA SER A 89 8.31 -15.38 10.92
C SER A 89 9.11 -16.29 11.88
N ASP A 90 10.44 -16.31 11.75
CA ASP A 90 11.36 -17.19 12.49
C ASP A 90 12.40 -16.42 13.35
N ASP A 91 12.24 -15.13 13.66
CA ASP A 91 13.17 -14.44 14.57
C ASP A 91 12.70 -14.53 16.03
N PRO A 92 13.21 -15.47 16.86
CA PRO A 92 12.84 -15.62 18.26
C PRO A 92 13.25 -14.42 19.14
N ARG A 93 13.95 -13.42 18.58
CA ARG A 93 14.19 -12.12 19.25
C ARG A 93 13.02 -11.15 19.08
N TRP A 94 12.01 -11.52 18.30
CA TRP A 94 10.84 -10.71 18.00
C TRP A 94 9.62 -11.11 18.82
N ASP A 95 9.60 -12.34 19.33
CA ASP A 95 8.66 -12.79 20.33
C ASP A 95 9.06 -12.21 21.69
N ASP A 96 8.22 -11.32 22.19
CA ASP A 96 8.03 -11.03 23.60
C ASP A 96 9.31 -10.65 24.39
N HIS A 97 9.54 -9.35 24.54
CA HIS A 97 9.70 -8.63 25.81
C HIS A 97 10.14 -7.21 25.49
N GLY A 98 9.42 -6.22 26.00
CA GLY A 98 9.59 -4.77 25.74
C GLY A 98 10.93 -4.16 26.18
N ILE A 99 12.05 -4.74 25.78
CA ILE A 99 13.37 -4.15 25.87
C ILE A 99 13.65 -3.52 24.51
N GLU A 100 13.40 -2.21 24.43
CA GLU A 100 13.97 -1.35 23.39
C GLU A 100 15.50 -1.35 23.54
N ASP A 101 16.17 -2.43 23.14
CA ASP A 101 17.62 -2.39 23.05
C ASP A 101 18.02 -1.40 21.93
N SER A 102 19.11 -0.69 22.17
CA SER A 102 19.79 0.22 21.26
C SER A 102 19.87 -0.30 19.82
N ALA A 103 20.05 -1.61 19.62
CA ALA A 103 20.10 -2.25 18.32
C ALA A 103 18.73 -2.29 17.60
N TYR A 104 17.62 -2.42 18.33
CA TYR A 104 16.26 -2.31 17.79
C TYR A 104 15.93 -0.86 17.43
N VAL A 105 16.23 0.10 18.31
CA VAL A 105 16.03 1.53 18.04
C VAL A 105 16.85 1.99 16.83
N ARG A 106 18.11 1.55 16.72
CA ARG A 106 18.98 1.85 15.57
C ARG A 106 18.45 1.23 14.27
N ARG A 107 17.88 0.03 14.34
CA ARG A 107 17.20 -0.62 13.20
C ARG A 107 15.93 0.12 12.80
N LYS A 108 15.09 0.51 13.76
CA LYS A 108 13.84 1.28 13.53
C LYS A 108 14.10 2.66 12.94
N THR A 109 15.09 3.40 13.44
CA THR A 109 15.50 4.70 12.89
C THR A 109 16.11 4.56 11.49
N GLY A 110 16.91 3.52 11.26
CA GLY A 110 17.41 3.14 9.93
C GLY A 110 16.28 2.85 8.95
N ALA A 111 15.22 2.15 9.37
CA ALA A 111 14.04 1.83 8.57
C ALA A 111 13.36 3.08 8.02
N SER A 112 13.10 4.05 8.91
CA SER A 112 12.42 5.30 8.57
C SER A 112 13.19 6.09 7.52
N LYS A 113 14.51 6.21 7.70
CA LYS A 113 15.37 6.86 6.72
C LYS A 113 15.38 6.10 5.40
N ALA A 114 15.50 4.77 5.45
CA ALA A 114 15.53 3.92 4.26
C ALA A 114 14.25 4.00 3.43
N VAL A 115 13.08 3.97 4.07
CA VAL A 115 11.79 4.19 3.40
C VAL A 115 11.75 5.57 2.74
N THR A 116 12.19 6.62 3.46
CA THR A 116 12.23 7.98 2.92
C THR A 116 13.17 8.09 1.71
N ASP A 117 14.35 7.46 1.79
CA ASP A 117 15.33 7.42 0.70
C ASP A 117 14.77 6.65 -0.51
N ILE A 118 14.14 5.49 -0.31
CA ILE A 118 13.47 4.72 -1.38
C ILE A 118 12.42 5.59 -2.06
N LEU A 119 11.51 6.16 -1.29
CA LEU A 119 10.43 7.00 -1.81
C LEU A 119 10.98 8.18 -2.61
N GLY A 120 12.01 8.87 -2.10
CA GLY A 120 12.64 9.98 -2.83
C GLY A 120 13.28 9.55 -4.15
N LEU A 121 13.83 8.33 -4.22
CA LEU A 121 14.45 7.80 -5.43
C LEU A 121 13.42 7.35 -6.48
N ILE A 122 12.20 6.99 -6.08
CA ILE A 122 11.17 6.43 -6.97
C ILE A 122 9.96 7.36 -7.19
N ALA A 123 9.87 8.47 -6.44
CA ALA A 123 8.73 9.38 -6.49
C ALA A 123 8.30 9.78 -7.91
N PRO A 124 9.22 10.05 -8.87
CA PRO A 124 8.83 10.40 -10.23
C PRO A 124 8.14 9.29 -11.03
N THR A 125 8.26 8.02 -10.63
CA THR A 125 7.80 6.86 -11.43
C THR A 125 6.77 5.99 -10.75
N VAL A 126 6.59 6.12 -9.43
CA VAL A 126 5.73 5.24 -8.66
C VAL A 126 4.25 5.58 -8.86
N GLU A 127 3.45 4.56 -9.16
CA GLU A 127 2.03 4.63 -9.48
C GLU A 127 1.15 4.04 -8.38
N ILE A 128 1.62 2.95 -7.76
CA ILE A 128 0.89 2.24 -6.70
C ILE A 128 1.82 2.02 -5.52
N ILE A 129 1.41 2.49 -4.34
CA ILE A 129 2.09 2.25 -3.07
C ILE A 129 1.13 1.57 -2.11
N HIS A 130 1.50 0.39 -1.63
CA HIS A 130 0.82 -0.28 -0.53
C HIS A 130 1.78 -0.39 0.65
N GLY A 131 1.30 -0.08 1.85
CA GLY A 131 2.10 -0.03 3.07
C GLY A 131 1.39 -0.71 4.24
N LEU A 132 1.96 -1.81 4.74
CA LEU A 132 1.47 -2.52 5.92
C LEU A 132 2.39 -2.30 7.12
N PHE A 133 1.89 -1.62 8.14
CA PHE A 133 2.69 -1.25 9.29
C PHE A 133 2.06 -1.70 10.60
N LEU A 134 2.51 -2.85 11.11
CA LEU A 134 1.98 -3.49 12.31
C LEU A 134 2.37 -2.75 13.60
N ARG A 135 3.26 -1.75 13.53
CA ARG A 135 3.70 -0.98 14.69
C ARG A 135 3.59 0.52 14.45
N PRO A 136 3.46 1.34 15.50
CA PRO A 136 3.57 2.78 15.37
C PRO A 136 4.96 3.20 14.85
N HIS A 137 4.97 3.85 13.69
CA HIS A 137 6.15 4.47 13.11
C HIS A 137 6.11 6.00 13.24
N THR A 138 7.31 6.59 13.27
CA THR A 138 7.48 8.04 13.32
C THR A 138 7.50 8.69 11.93
N PHE A 139 7.48 7.92 10.85
CA PHE A 139 7.57 8.45 9.49
C PHE A 139 6.21 8.52 8.80
N CYS A 140 6.08 9.51 7.92
CA CYS A 140 4.98 9.61 6.97
C CYS A 140 5.39 8.83 5.72
N LEU A 141 4.54 7.93 5.25
CA LEU A 141 4.78 7.19 4.01
C LEU A 141 4.79 8.08 2.77
N LEU A 142 4.32 9.31 2.92
CA LEU A 142 4.41 10.30 1.87
C LEU A 142 4.89 11.60 2.51
N PRO A 143 6.22 11.84 2.49
CA PRO A 143 6.81 13.08 2.98
C PRO A 143 6.35 14.25 2.10
N SER A 144 6.02 15.38 2.71
CA SER A 144 5.64 16.61 1.99
C SER A 144 6.72 17.18 1.07
N SER A 145 7.98 16.80 1.29
CA SER A 145 9.11 17.22 0.47
C SER A 145 9.22 16.48 -0.86
N LEU A 146 8.34 15.51 -1.13
CA LEU A 146 8.40 14.66 -2.32
C LEU A 146 7.16 14.82 -3.19
N ASP A 147 7.38 15.07 -4.48
CA ASP A 147 6.34 15.09 -5.48
C ASP A 147 6.15 13.70 -6.09
N PHE A 148 4.92 13.19 -6.05
CA PHE A 148 4.54 11.90 -6.63
C PHE A 148 3.63 12.11 -7.84
N PRO A 149 4.15 12.55 -9.00
CA PRO A 149 3.35 12.96 -10.15
C PRO A 149 2.65 11.81 -10.87
N ALA A 150 3.04 10.56 -10.59
CA ALA A 150 2.46 9.37 -11.21
C ALA A 150 1.59 8.56 -10.24
N LEU A 151 1.54 8.92 -8.94
CA LEU A 151 0.86 8.13 -7.93
C LEU A 151 -0.65 8.18 -8.14
N THR A 152 -1.24 7.03 -8.44
CA THR A 152 -2.67 6.87 -8.69
C THR A 152 -3.37 6.10 -7.59
N GLU A 153 -2.66 5.21 -6.89
CA GLU A 153 -3.22 4.41 -5.80
C GLU A 153 -2.30 4.39 -4.57
N LEU A 154 -2.88 4.63 -3.40
CA LEU A 154 -2.22 4.53 -2.11
C LEU A 154 -3.08 3.68 -1.17
N ALA A 155 -2.50 2.62 -0.60
CA ALA A 155 -3.12 1.84 0.46
C ALA A 155 -2.24 1.82 1.71
N LEU A 156 -2.83 2.20 2.84
CA LEU A 156 -2.21 2.20 4.15
C LEU A 156 -3.00 1.25 5.06
N TYR A 157 -2.32 0.25 5.60
CA TYR A 157 -2.87 -0.76 6.48
C TYR A 157 -2.26 -0.60 7.87
N HIS A 158 -3.13 -0.59 8.90
CA HIS A 158 -2.81 -0.42 10.32
C HIS A 158 -2.24 0.95 10.68
N HIS A 159 -1.07 1.01 11.32
CA HIS A 159 -0.56 2.23 11.95
C HIS A 159 0.04 3.19 10.93
N TYR A 160 -0.71 4.23 10.56
CA TYR A 160 -0.21 5.36 9.78
C TYR A 160 -0.40 6.69 10.51
N ARG A 161 0.43 7.68 10.17
CA ARG A 161 0.25 9.06 10.65
C ARG A 161 -0.91 9.71 9.93
N SER A 162 -1.88 10.22 10.69
CA SER A 162 -3.14 10.75 10.15
C SER A 162 -2.99 12.10 9.45
N LYS A 163 -2.00 12.95 9.75
CA LYS A 163 -1.92 14.28 9.12
C LYS A 163 -0.69 14.38 8.20
N PRO A 164 -0.86 14.60 6.89
CA PRO A 164 0.25 14.98 6.01
C PRO A 164 0.75 16.39 6.37
N ASP A 165 1.99 16.74 6.01
CA ASP A 165 2.45 18.11 6.25
C ASP A 165 1.73 19.10 5.33
N GLU A 166 1.67 20.36 5.76
CA GLU A 166 0.95 21.41 5.04
C GLU A 166 1.51 21.65 3.64
N GLY A 167 0.63 21.78 2.65
CA GLY A 167 1.00 22.04 1.25
C GLY A 167 1.18 20.79 0.38
N THR A 168 1.12 19.60 0.97
CA THR A 168 1.26 18.34 0.23
C THR A 168 0.04 18.04 -0.65
N VAL A 169 0.26 17.76 -1.93
CA VAL A 169 -0.82 17.43 -2.89
C VAL A 169 -0.38 16.30 -3.82
N TYR A 170 -1.25 15.29 -3.99
CA TYR A 170 -1.14 14.20 -4.96
C TYR A 170 -2.23 14.36 -6.01
N PRO A 171 -1.99 15.16 -7.06
CA PRO A 171 -3.03 15.53 -8.02
C PRO A 171 -3.55 14.35 -8.84
N THR A 172 -2.72 13.31 -9.00
CA THR A 172 -3.05 12.10 -9.77
C THR A 172 -3.67 10.98 -8.92
N LEU A 173 -3.71 11.12 -7.60
CA LEU A 173 -4.21 10.08 -6.71
C LEU A 173 -5.73 9.92 -6.90
N ARG A 174 -6.16 8.71 -7.29
CA ARG A 174 -7.56 8.35 -7.58
C ARG A 174 -8.14 7.41 -6.56
N ASP A 175 -7.31 6.54 -6.00
CA ASP A 175 -7.70 5.50 -5.07
C ASP A 175 -6.88 5.63 -3.78
N LEU A 176 -7.56 5.95 -2.69
CA LEU A 176 -6.97 6.02 -1.34
C LEU A 176 -7.63 4.98 -0.46
N ARG A 177 -6.83 4.09 0.13
CA ARG A 177 -7.29 3.02 1.00
C ARG A 177 -6.67 3.14 2.38
N LEU A 178 -7.51 3.24 3.40
CA LEU A 178 -7.14 3.42 4.80
C LEU A 178 -7.80 2.30 5.63
N VAL A 179 -7.06 1.22 5.83
CA VAL A 179 -7.58 -0.01 6.48
C VAL A 179 -7.01 -0.13 7.88
N SER A 180 -7.84 -0.62 8.82
CA SER A 180 -7.47 -0.81 10.22
C SER A 180 -6.95 0.48 10.89
N CYS A 181 -7.52 1.63 10.50
CA CYS A 181 -7.25 2.89 11.18
C CYS A 181 -7.98 2.92 12.52
N ALA A 182 -7.22 2.90 13.62
CA ALA A 182 -7.77 2.96 14.96
C ALA A 182 -8.51 4.27 15.30
N SER A 183 -8.57 5.28 14.40
CA SER A 183 -9.42 6.47 14.57
C SER A 183 -9.47 7.41 13.35
N LEU A 184 -10.41 7.17 12.42
CA LEU A 184 -10.77 8.20 11.43
C LEU A 184 -11.75 9.20 12.05
N HIS A 185 -11.29 10.42 12.25
CA HIS A 185 -12.11 11.52 12.74
C HIS A 185 -12.67 12.35 11.59
N LYS A 186 -13.72 13.12 11.87
CA LYS A 186 -14.27 14.12 10.94
C LYS A 186 -13.20 15.04 10.35
N ALA A 187 -12.21 15.44 11.16
CA ALA A 187 -11.11 16.29 10.73
C ALA A 187 -10.25 15.64 9.64
N ASP A 188 -10.23 14.29 9.58
CA ASP A 188 -9.38 13.58 8.64
C ASP A 188 -9.86 13.68 7.21
N PHE A 189 -11.19 13.60 7.03
CA PHE A 189 -11.82 13.78 5.73
C PHE A 189 -11.50 15.13 5.10
N LYS A 190 -11.31 16.18 5.92
CA LYS A 190 -10.97 17.52 5.42
C LYS A 190 -9.58 17.53 4.78
N TRP A 191 -8.55 16.97 5.41
CA TRP A 191 -7.22 16.97 4.79
C TRP A 191 -7.13 15.98 3.64
N ILE A 192 -7.88 14.86 3.65
CA ILE A 192 -7.96 13.93 2.50
C ILE A 192 -8.39 14.70 1.24
N THR A 193 -9.37 15.61 1.36
CA THR A 193 -9.82 16.43 0.23
C THR A 193 -8.76 17.38 -0.31
N GLN A 194 -7.89 17.88 0.58
CA GLN A 194 -6.81 18.81 0.21
C GLN A 194 -5.63 18.05 -0.41
N LEU A 195 -5.35 16.87 0.13
CA LEU A 195 -4.25 16.01 -0.27
C LEU A 195 -4.46 15.44 -1.67
N ALA A 196 -5.67 15.01 -2.00
CA ALA A 196 -5.96 14.30 -3.25
C ALA A 196 -7.16 14.92 -3.97
N PRO A 197 -6.97 16.05 -4.68
CA PRO A 197 -8.07 16.73 -5.37
C PRO A 197 -8.67 15.89 -6.51
N GLY A 198 -7.91 14.94 -7.06
CA GLY A 198 -8.35 14.00 -8.10
C GLY A 198 -8.97 12.70 -7.58
N LEU A 199 -9.20 12.58 -6.26
CA LEU A 199 -9.67 11.35 -5.64
C LEU A 199 -11.03 10.92 -6.22
N THR A 200 -11.16 9.63 -6.48
CA THR A 200 -12.41 9.02 -7.00
C THR A 200 -12.97 7.98 -6.03
N HIS A 201 -12.12 7.19 -5.38
CA HIS A 201 -12.52 6.19 -4.39
C HIS A 201 -11.74 6.38 -3.11
N LEU A 202 -12.47 6.41 -1.99
CA LEU A 202 -11.91 6.35 -0.64
C LEU A 202 -12.35 5.05 0.01
N TYR A 203 -11.43 4.13 0.25
CA TYR A 203 -11.66 2.88 0.96
C TYR A 203 -11.34 3.08 2.43
N ILE A 204 -12.29 2.75 3.30
CA ILE A 204 -12.10 2.77 4.75
C ILE A 204 -12.58 1.44 5.34
N SER A 205 -11.81 0.88 6.25
CA SER A 205 -12.24 -0.33 6.97
C SER A 205 -13.26 0.02 8.05
N ALA A 206 -14.38 -0.69 8.07
CA ALA A 206 -15.24 -0.77 9.23
C ALA A 206 -14.44 -1.47 10.34
N ALA A 207 -14.18 -0.75 11.44
CA ALA A 207 -13.28 -1.16 12.52
C ALA A 207 -13.23 -2.68 12.78
N HIS A 208 -12.01 -3.22 12.88
CA HIS A 208 -11.80 -4.63 13.21
C HIS A 208 -12.29 -4.91 14.64
N PRO A 209 -12.96 -6.06 14.90
CA PRO A 209 -13.44 -6.45 16.24
C PRO A 209 -12.42 -6.39 17.38
N TYR A 210 -11.11 -6.43 17.09
CA TYR A 210 -10.06 -6.37 18.11
C TYR A 210 -9.65 -4.96 18.53
N TYR A 211 -10.10 -3.91 17.82
CA TYR A 211 -9.90 -2.53 18.25
C TYR A 211 -11.15 -2.05 18.98
N ASP A 212 -11.03 -1.74 20.27
CA ASP A 212 -12.06 -1.22 21.19
C ASP A 212 -12.71 0.12 20.78
N MET A 213 -12.63 0.52 19.51
CA MET A 213 -13.50 1.59 19.03
C MET A 213 -14.95 1.11 19.07
N LEU A 214 -15.79 1.85 19.78
CA LEU A 214 -17.23 1.65 19.73
C LEU A 214 -17.67 1.77 18.27
N PHE A 215 -18.08 0.68 17.63
CA PHE A 215 -18.54 0.63 16.24
C PHE A 215 -19.54 1.76 15.89
N GLN A 216 -20.33 2.16 16.89
CA GLN A 216 -21.28 3.25 16.80
C GLN A 216 -20.63 4.62 16.52
N ASP A 217 -19.40 4.87 16.95
CA ASP A 217 -18.68 6.12 16.66
C ASP A 217 -18.28 6.19 15.18
N PHE A 218 -17.91 5.06 14.58
CA PHE A 218 -17.58 5.01 13.16
C PHE A 218 -18.81 5.27 12.28
N ALA A 219 -19.92 4.54 12.49
CA ALA A 219 -21.15 4.74 11.71
C ALA A 219 -21.65 6.19 11.82
N ARG A 220 -21.65 6.76 13.03
CA ARG A 220 -22.00 8.18 13.25
C ARG A 220 -21.06 9.14 12.53
N THR A 221 -19.76 8.85 12.52
CA THR A 221 -18.77 9.66 11.81
C THR A 221 -19.01 9.62 10.31
N VAL A 222 -19.22 8.44 9.73
CA VAL A 222 -19.53 8.26 8.31
C VAL A 222 -20.81 8.99 7.92
N GLU A 223 -21.88 8.84 8.70
CA GLU A 223 -23.14 9.55 8.46
C GLU A 223 -22.94 11.07 8.49
N LYS A 224 -22.18 11.58 9.46
CA LYS A 224 -21.88 13.01 9.58
C LYS A 224 -21.06 13.52 8.40
N VAL A 225 -20.06 12.76 7.97
CA VAL A 225 -19.20 13.09 6.80
C VAL A 225 -20.04 13.19 5.52
N LEU A 226 -20.95 12.24 5.32
CA LEU A 226 -21.82 12.19 4.15
C LEU A 226 -22.89 13.29 4.17
N SER A 227 -23.55 13.50 5.32
CA SER A 227 -24.61 14.51 5.47
C SER A 227 -24.09 15.95 5.39
N GLU A 228 -22.92 16.22 5.94
CA GLU A 228 -22.29 17.54 5.85
C GLU A 228 -21.53 17.77 4.53
N GLY A 229 -21.46 16.77 3.65
CA GLY A 229 -20.79 16.90 2.35
C GLY A 229 -19.28 17.13 2.45
N LEU A 230 -18.63 16.54 3.44
CA LEU A 230 -17.18 16.71 3.67
C LEU A 230 -16.33 15.96 2.64
N LEU A 231 -16.92 15.03 1.89
CA LEU A 231 -16.25 14.36 0.78
C LEU A 231 -16.39 15.17 -0.52
N PRO A 232 -15.32 15.33 -1.32
CA PRO A 232 -15.34 16.07 -2.58
C PRO A 232 -16.43 15.53 -3.52
N LYS A 233 -17.06 16.39 -4.32
CA LYS A 233 -18.08 15.95 -5.28
C LYS A 233 -17.49 14.90 -6.23
N GLY A 234 -18.16 13.76 -6.36
CA GLY A 234 -17.72 12.65 -7.21
C GLY A 234 -16.91 11.55 -6.50
N VAL A 235 -16.45 11.78 -5.27
CA VAL A 235 -15.79 10.71 -4.48
C VAL A 235 -16.83 9.70 -3.99
N GLN A 236 -16.57 8.42 -4.25
CA GLN A 236 -17.29 7.28 -3.71
C GLN A 236 -16.58 6.76 -2.46
N LEU A 237 -17.34 6.64 -1.36
CA LEU A 237 -16.88 6.07 -0.11
C LEU A 237 -17.13 4.56 -0.13
N MET A 238 -16.05 3.79 -0.08
CA MET A 238 -16.06 2.34 -0.08
C MET A 238 -15.79 1.87 1.36
N VAL A 239 -16.80 1.35 2.04
CA VAL A 239 -16.62 0.82 3.41
C VAL A 239 -16.36 -0.68 3.32
N GLU A 240 -15.15 -1.07 3.69
CA GLU A 240 -14.72 -2.47 3.72
C GLU A 240 -15.23 -3.14 4.98
N LEU A 241 -16.04 -4.17 4.80
CA LEU A 241 -16.58 -4.98 5.89
C LEU A 241 -15.64 -6.14 6.20
N PRO A 242 -15.37 -6.46 7.48
CA PRO A 242 -14.59 -7.64 7.84
C PRO A 242 -15.29 -8.92 7.33
N ASP A 243 -14.50 -9.96 7.08
CA ASP A 243 -15.07 -11.27 6.76
C ASP A 243 -15.86 -11.78 7.97
N LEU A 244 -17.14 -12.04 7.74
CA LEU A 244 -18.08 -12.39 8.80
C LEU A 244 -18.09 -13.89 9.10
N GLU A 245 -17.50 -14.72 8.24
CA GLU A 245 -17.44 -16.17 8.44
C GLU A 245 -16.35 -16.55 9.46
N GLU A 246 -15.32 -15.72 9.64
CA GLU A 246 -14.19 -16.01 10.53
C GLU A 246 -14.31 -15.39 11.93
N CYS A 247 -15.19 -14.40 12.11
CA CYS A 247 -15.37 -13.70 13.38
C CYS A 247 -16.54 -14.28 14.20
N ASP A 248 -16.34 -14.47 15.52
CA ASP A 248 -17.43 -14.77 16.46
C ASP A 248 -18.27 -13.50 16.69
N ILE A 249 -19.18 -13.23 15.75
CA ILE A 249 -19.96 -11.99 15.68
C ILE A 249 -21.09 -12.05 16.70
N ASN A 250 -20.94 -11.24 17.76
CA ASN A 250 -22.03 -10.96 18.69
C ASN A 250 -23.14 -10.12 18.03
N ASP A 251 -24.28 -9.98 18.70
CA ASP A 251 -25.43 -9.26 18.15
C ASP A 251 -25.19 -7.75 17.95
N GLU A 252 -24.23 -7.17 18.68
CA GLU A 252 -23.83 -5.77 18.50
C GLU A 252 -23.14 -5.54 17.15
N HIS A 253 -22.26 -6.45 16.72
CA HIS A 253 -21.64 -6.41 15.40
C HIS A 253 -22.68 -6.54 14.28
N ARG A 254 -23.65 -7.46 14.43
CA ARG A 254 -24.77 -7.60 13.47
C ARG A 254 -25.57 -6.31 13.38
N ALA A 255 -25.91 -5.69 14.51
CA ALA A 255 -26.62 -4.43 14.54
C ALA A 255 -25.82 -3.30 13.87
N TYR A 256 -24.51 -3.24 14.10
CA TYR A 256 -23.62 -2.28 13.47
C TYR A 256 -23.54 -2.45 11.94
N ILE A 257 -23.37 -3.68 11.44
CA ILE A 257 -23.38 -3.94 10.00
C ILE A 257 -24.72 -3.53 9.39
N GLY A 258 -25.83 -3.80 10.09
CA GLY A 258 -27.15 -3.33 9.71
C GLY A 258 -27.24 -1.80 9.59
N GLN A 259 -26.60 -1.06 10.49
CA GLN A 259 -26.51 0.41 10.39
C GLN A 259 -25.72 0.85 9.16
N LEU A 260 -24.58 0.21 8.86
CA LEU A 260 -23.79 0.53 7.66
C LEU A 260 -24.58 0.23 6.37
N GLN A 261 -25.37 -0.84 6.33
CA GLN A 261 -26.25 -1.17 5.20
C GLN A 261 -27.35 -0.12 5.01
N GLN A 262 -27.94 0.36 6.10
CA GLN A 262 -28.92 1.46 6.05
C GLN A 262 -28.28 2.75 5.53
N LEU A 263 -27.06 3.07 5.96
CA LEU A 263 -26.31 4.23 5.46
C LEU A 263 -25.98 4.10 3.97
N ALA A 264 -25.54 2.94 3.50
CA ALA A 264 -25.26 2.70 2.08
C ALA A 264 -26.54 2.84 1.22
N THR A 265 -27.70 2.44 1.75
CA THR A 265 -28.99 2.63 1.07
C THR A 265 -29.42 4.10 1.06
N LYS A 266 -29.15 4.83 2.15
CA LYS A 266 -29.48 6.25 2.33
C LYS A 266 -28.60 7.17 1.48
N PHE A 267 -27.33 6.84 1.32
CA PHE A 267 -26.35 7.68 0.64
C PHE A 267 -25.79 6.98 -0.60
N SER A 268 -26.19 7.43 -1.79
CA SER A 268 -25.71 6.88 -3.07
C SER A 268 -24.19 6.98 -3.31
N ARG A 269 -23.50 7.78 -2.50
CA ARG A 269 -22.05 7.98 -2.53
C ARG A 269 -21.30 7.00 -1.63
N MET A 270 -22.00 6.11 -0.94
CA MET A 270 -21.44 5.08 -0.07
C MET A 270 -21.75 3.71 -0.68
N SER A 271 -20.77 2.82 -0.65
CA SER A 271 -20.93 1.43 -1.04
C SER A 271 -20.21 0.55 -0.04
N LEU A 272 -20.81 -0.60 0.26
CA LEU A 272 -20.19 -1.64 1.06
C LEU A 272 -19.43 -2.55 0.12
N VAL A 273 -18.22 -2.91 0.50
CA VAL A 273 -17.39 -3.86 -0.21
C VAL A 273 -16.87 -4.90 0.77
N GLU A 274 -16.75 -6.13 0.28
CA GLU A 274 -16.08 -7.18 1.04
C GLU A 274 -14.62 -6.77 1.22
N SER A 275 -14.16 -6.75 2.48
CA SER A 275 -12.73 -6.67 2.72
C SER A 275 -12.11 -7.94 2.12
N PRO A 276 -11.00 -7.84 1.37
CA PRO A 276 -10.12 -8.99 1.29
C PRO A 276 -9.80 -9.38 2.74
N ALA A 277 -9.92 -10.68 3.06
CA ALA A 277 -9.78 -11.27 4.40
C ALA A 277 -8.80 -10.51 5.31
N ASP A 278 -9.11 -10.44 6.62
CA ASP A 278 -8.41 -9.63 7.62
C ASP A 278 -6.95 -9.44 7.22
N ILE A 279 -6.59 -8.21 6.82
CA ILE A 279 -5.23 -7.88 6.44
C ILE A 279 -4.40 -7.81 7.74
N ALA A 280 -4.32 -8.93 8.43
CA ALA A 280 -3.59 -9.18 9.65
C ALA A 280 -2.14 -9.50 9.31
N THR A 281 -1.88 -10.04 8.11
CA THR A 281 -0.56 -10.47 7.68
C THR A 281 -0.03 -9.65 6.51
N SER A 282 1.31 -9.68 6.36
CA SER A 282 2.00 -9.14 5.18
C SER A 282 1.63 -9.88 3.91
N GLU A 283 1.30 -11.16 3.99
CA GLU A 283 0.88 -11.95 2.84
C GLU A 283 -0.46 -11.45 2.28
N ASP A 284 -1.46 -11.22 3.12
CA ASP A 284 -2.78 -10.75 2.69
C ASP A 284 -2.69 -9.36 2.05
N ALA A 285 -1.95 -8.46 2.70
CA ALA A 285 -1.70 -7.11 2.19
C ALA A 285 -0.96 -7.15 0.84
N GLU A 286 0.03 -8.03 0.70
CA GLU A 286 0.80 -8.21 -0.53
C GLU A 286 -0.06 -8.82 -1.64
N GLN A 287 -0.96 -9.76 -1.33
CA GLN A 287 -1.90 -10.29 -2.32
C GLN A 287 -2.86 -9.20 -2.82
N GLN A 288 -3.33 -8.34 -1.93
CA GLN A 288 -4.16 -7.21 -2.32
C GLN A 288 -3.38 -6.22 -3.21
N TRP A 289 -2.12 -5.95 -2.89
CA TRP A 289 -1.23 -5.16 -3.74
C TRP A 289 -1.05 -5.80 -5.12
N VAL A 290 -0.78 -7.11 -5.19
CA VAL A 290 -0.65 -7.84 -6.47
C VAL A 290 -1.93 -7.74 -7.31
N LYS A 291 -3.12 -7.76 -6.70
CA LYS A 291 -4.37 -7.52 -7.41
C LYS A 291 -4.42 -6.13 -8.03
N SER A 292 -3.99 -5.09 -7.31
CA SER A 292 -3.94 -3.72 -7.83
C SER A 292 -2.96 -3.57 -9.00
N VAL A 293 -1.79 -4.22 -8.93
CA VAL A 293 -0.76 -4.19 -9.99
C VAL A 293 -1.22 -4.85 -11.30
N ASN A 294 -2.14 -5.81 -11.22
CA ASN A 294 -2.63 -6.59 -12.36
C ASN A 294 -3.96 -6.09 -12.97
N ARG A 295 -4.46 -4.94 -12.53
CA ARG A 295 -5.58 -4.24 -13.18
C ARG A 295 -5.15 -3.64 -14.53
#